data_AF-A0A7S4JED3-F1
#
_entry.id   AF-A0A7S4JED3-F1
#
_cell.length_a   1.000
_cell.length_b   1.000
_cell.length_c   1.000
_cell.angle_alpha   90.00
_cell.angle_beta   90.00
_cell.angle_gamma   90.00
#
_symmetry.space_group_name_H-M   'P 1'
#
loop_
_entity.id
_entity.type
_entity.pdbx_description
1 polymer ?
#
loop_
_entity_poly.entity_id
_entity_poly.type
_entity_poly.pdbx_seq_one_letter_code
_entity_poly.pdbx_strand_id
1 'polypeptide(L)'
;MSNDEQQGPAATAAPASPEQASPRDDDGERKPLAQVRSSPVVHDDGDAPASSSAPRDGFRRTDPSEVVTPKEAAASLNEALSLLKKASDPNMPWEDARRVLDVTGDALDVAGLALRAAEEGDGAGAVGGVHDGDDDDDDDDGGLGEVQWLSVMVSAARSRLLGGAYVDAKRKDPPPLPPGGTNDVPLIVWASQTGTAEEFASSLVYTLKNGGSNRGGKKKRIDVVDMMEAKLEDVVTRKRAYFVVSTFGIGRPPKKAEAFYASLQLYRGAATKGSGSKAGDARDGKESQGDFRPLAGTEVAVAALGDSRFKDFAAFGINLAQELQALGARPIIKVTTLDGKDGPEAQEAEFQNWEDLILRIENARSGDVGAMPQAGSRGASPQGREGGSSCCVIS
;
A
#
# COMPACT_ATOMS: atom_id res chain seq x y z
N MET A 1 -25.30 -29.39 61.25
CA MET A 1 -26.53 -29.03 60.51
C MET A 1 -26.11 -28.89 59.06
N SER A 2 -26.66 -29.79 58.24
CA SER A 2 -26.19 -30.21 56.93
C SER A 2 -26.61 -29.30 55.78
N ASN A 3 -25.87 -29.43 54.67
CA ASN A 3 -26.22 -29.41 53.24
C ASN A 3 -25.02 -28.76 52.51
N ASP A 4 -24.10 -29.46 51.84
CA ASP A 4 -24.20 -30.51 50.81
C ASP A 4 -25.10 -30.10 49.63
N GLU A 5 -24.50 -29.63 48.54
CA GLU A 5 -24.72 -30.23 47.22
C GLU A 5 -23.55 -29.93 46.25
N GLN A 6 -23.00 -31.00 45.69
CA GLN A 6 -21.95 -31.08 44.67
C GLN A 6 -22.55 -30.89 43.27
N GLN A 7 -21.75 -30.43 42.29
CA GLN A 7 -21.49 -31.19 41.03
C GLN A 7 -20.46 -30.47 40.12
N GLY A 8 -19.59 -31.29 39.51
CA GLY A 8 -18.39 -30.91 38.77
C GLY A 8 -18.57 -30.62 37.26
N PRO A 9 -17.47 -30.68 36.47
CA PRO A 9 -17.34 -29.97 35.20
C PRO A 9 -17.77 -30.79 33.98
N ALA A 10 -18.29 -30.12 32.96
CA ALA A 10 -18.63 -30.70 31.65
C ALA A 10 -17.63 -30.27 30.58
N ALA A 11 -17.39 -31.18 29.63
CA ALA A 11 -16.29 -31.24 28.70
C ALA A 11 -16.71 -30.87 27.25
N THR A 12 -15.69 -30.56 26.44
CA THR A 12 -15.50 -30.78 24.99
C THR A 12 -16.63 -30.50 23.99
N ALA A 13 -16.33 -29.67 22.97
CA ALA A 13 -16.90 -29.81 21.63
C ALA A 13 -15.91 -29.35 20.54
N ALA A 14 -15.52 -30.30 19.68
CA ALA A 14 -14.78 -30.07 18.44
C ALA A 14 -15.75 -29.79 17.28
N PRO A 15 -15.36 -29.06 16.22
CA PRO A 15 -16.11 -29.02 14.97
C PRO A 15 -15.62 -30.09 13.98
N ALA A 16 -16.58 -30.52 13.16
CA ALA A 16 -16.59 -31.73 12.36
C ALA A 16 -15.79 -31.66 11.05
N SER A 17 -15.23 -32.82 10.66
CA SER A 17 -14.86 -33.16 9.28
C SER A 17 -16.10 -33.32 8.40
N PRO A 18 -15.93 -33.22 7.07
CA PRO A 18 -16.31 -34.35 6.25
C PRO A 18 -15.16 -34.85 5.37
N GLU A 19 -14.82 -36.11 5.64
CA GLU A 19 -14.14 -37.03 4.73
C GLU A 19 -15.12 -37.41 3.60
N GLN A 20 -14.66 -37.51 2.35
CA GLN A 20 -14.89 -38.65 1.46
C GLN A 20 -13.98 -38.56 0.23
N ALA A 21 -13.47 -39.73 -0.17
CA ALA A 21 -12.24 -39.93 -0.92
C ALA A 21 -12.48 -40.41 -2.37
N SER A 22 -11.43 -40.20 -3.20
CA SER A 22 -10.89 -41.09 -4.26
C SER A 22 -11.67 -41.29 -5.59
N PRO A 23 -10.98 -41.61 -6.73
CA PRO A 23 -9.74 -42.39 -6.78
C PRO A 23 -8.61 -41.87 -7.67
N ARG A 24 -7.47 -42.54 -7.44
CA ARG A 24 -6.22 -42.53 -8.23
C ARG A 24 -6.47 -43.08 -9.63
N ASP A 25 -5.84 -42.46 -10.62
CA ASP A 25 -5.38 -43.14 -11.83
C ASP A 25 -3.90 -42.77 -12.06
N ASP A 26 -3.13 -43.83 -12.20
CA ASP A 26 -1.72 -43.91 -12.57
C ASP A 26 -1.70 -43.96 -14.11
N ASP A 27 -0.99 -43.06 -14.77
CA ASP A 27 -0.35 -43.40 -16.05
C ASP A 27 0.68 -42.33 -16.43
N GLY A 28 1.91 -42.78 -16.60
CA GLY A 28 3.04 -41.94 -16.94
C GLY A 28 3.11 -41.67 -18.43
N GLU A 29 3.51 -40.44 -18.79
CA GLU A 29 4.30 -40.21 -20.00
C GLU A 29 5.31 -39.08 -19.74
N ARG A 30 6.59 -39.47 -19.73
CA ARG A 30 7.71 -38.55 -19.95
C ARG A 30 7.69 -38.14 -21.42
N LYS A 31 7.68 -36.84 -21.71
CA LYS A 31 8.13 -36.31 -23.01
C LYS A 31 9.19 -35.21 -22.83
N PRO A 32 10.23 -35.20 -23.69
CA PRO A 32 11.51 -34.58 -23.38
C PRO A 32 11.63 -33.10 -23.81
N LEU A 33 12.58 -32.45 -23.15
CA LEU A 33 13.16 -31.14 -23.43
C LEU A 33 13.57 -30.99 -24.91
N ALA A 34 13.11 -29.91 -25.53
CA ALA A 34 13.64 -29.41 -26.79
C ALA A 34 14.36 -28.07 -26.55
N GLN A 35 15.70 -28.12 -26.53
CA GLN A 35 16.58 -27.00 -26.80
C GLN A 35 16.69 -26.80 -28.32
N VAL A 36 16.37 -25.62 -28.86
CA VAL A 36 16.93 -25.17 -30.15
C VAL A 36 17.02 -23.63 -30.21
N ARG A 37 18.27 -23.12 -30.14
CA ARG A 37 18.95 -22.05 -30.94
C ARG A 37 18.19 -20.73 -31.16
N SER A 38 18.64 -19.57 -30.66
CA SER A 38 19.82 -18.74 -31.01
C SER A 38 19.96 -18.35 -32.49
N SER A 39 19.72 -17.05 -32.75
CA SER A 39 20.25 -16.13 -33.81
C SER A 39 19.20 -15.58 -34.78
N PRO A 40 19.37 -14.39 -35.41
CA PRO A 40 20.32 -13.29 -35.13
C PRO A 40 19.65 -11.90 -34.98
N VAL A 41 20.46 -10.94 -34.50
CA VAL A 41 20.21 -9.49 -34.46
C VAL A 41 20.06 -8.96 -35.90
N VAL A 42 18.98 -8.22 -36.15
CA VAL A 42 18.81 -7.38 -37.34
C VAL A 42 18.72 -5.93 -36.85
N HIS A 43 19.63 -5.09 -37.34
CA HIS A 43 19.52 -3.63 -37.25
C HIS A 43 18.51 -3.17 -38.30
N ASP A 44 17.51 -2.40 -37.89
CA ASP A 44 16.65 -1.64 -38.78
C ASP A 44 16.48 -0.23 -38.20
N ASP A 45 17.13 0.72 -38.87
CA ASP A 45 16.91 2.15 -38.75
C ASP A 45 15.63 2.49 -39.53
N GLY A 46 14.60 3.02 -38.87
CA GLY A 46 13.40 3.45 -39.60
C GLY A 46 12.22 3.89 -38.74
N ASP A 47 12.02 5.20 -38.70
CA ASP A 47 10.77 5.92 -38.39
C ASP A 47 10.06 5.66 -37.05
N ALA A 48 10.19 6.65 -36.16
CA ALA A 48 9.35 6.82 -34.99
C ALA A 48 7.90 7.12 -35.41
N PRO A 49 6.90 6.29 -35.07
CA PRO A 49 5.51 6.67 -35.22
C PRO A 49 5.12 7.65 -34.11
N ALA A 50 4.45 8.72 -34.54
CA ALA A 50 3.86 9.76 -33.72
C ALA A 50 3.15 9.19 -32.48
N SER A 51 3.36 9.89 -31.36
CA SER A 51 2.71 9.65 -30.07
C SER A 51 1.20 9.41 -30.22
N SER A 52 0.81 8.14 -30.14
CA SER A 52 -0.57 7.73 -29.94
C SER A 52 -1.00 8.21 -28.56
N SER A 53 -1.79 9.28 -28.54
CA SER A 53 -2.46 9.79 -27.36
C SER A 53 -3.31 8.69 -26.74
N ALA A 54 -3.01 8.32 -25.50
CA ALA A 54 -3.90 7.51 -24.67
C ALA A 54 -5.33 8.10 -24.69
N PRO A 55 -6.37 7.27 -24.61
CA PRO A 55 -7.75 7.75 -24.57
C PRO A 55 -7.90 8.70 -23.38
N ARG A 56 -8.38 9.91 -23.65
CA ARG A 56 -8.77 10.86 -22.61
C ARG A 56 -10.00 10.27 -21.93
N ASP A 57 -9.82 9.74 -20.71
CA ASP A 57 -10.94 9.41 -19.82
C ASP A 57 -11.82 10.65 -19.67
N GLY A 58 -13.14 10.45 -19.77
CA GLY A 58 -14.17 11.45 -20.10
C GLY A 58 -14.43 12.58 -19.11
N PHE A 59 -13.50 12.95 -18.23
CA PHE A 59 -13.64 14.08 -17.32
C PHE A 59 -12.85 15.29 -17.84
N ARG A 60 -13.60 16.29 -18.31
CA ARG A 60 -13.08 17.58 -18.79
C ARG A 60 -12.70 18.44 -17.57
N ARG A 61 -11.53 19.08 -17.59
CA ARG A 61 -11.26 20.21 -16.67
C ARG A 61 -12.30 21.29 -16.95
N THR A 62 -13.13 21.62 -15.97
CA THR A 62 -14.21 22.60 -16.11
C THR A 62 -13.64 24.00 -16.26
N ASP A 63 -14.16 24.73 -17.26
CA ASP A 63 -13.91 26.16 -17.41
C ASP A 63 -14.85 26.90 -16.42
N PRO A 64 -14.34 27.78 -15.55
CA PRO A 64 -15.17 28.51 -14.60
C PRO A 64 -16.21 29.45 -15.26
N SER A 65 -16.16 29.65 -16.58
CA SER A 65 -17.17 30.39 -17.36
C SER A 65 -18.24 29.50 -18.00
N GLU A 66 -18.17 28.18 -17.84
CA GLU A 66 -19.12 27.22 -18.42
C GLU A 66 -20.43 27.23 -17.60
N VAL A 67 -21.55 27.48 -18.27
CA VAL A 67 -22.89 27.38 -17.65
C VAL A 67 -23.22 25.91 -17.48
N VAL A 68 -23.38 25.47 -16.23
CA VAL A 68 -23.68 24.07 -15.87
C VAL A 68 -25.10 23.97 -15.35
N THR A 69 -25.91 23.08 -15.92
CA THR A 69 -27.27 22.84 -15.41
C THR A 69 -27.25 21.94 -14.17
N PRO A 70 -28.26 22.04 -13.27
CA PRO A 70 -28.36 21.14 -12.12
C PRO A 70 -28.40 19.65 -12.51
N LYS A 71 -29.04 19.34 -13.64
CA LYS A 71 -29.10 17.98 -14.20
C LYS A 71 -27.72 17.43 -14.60
N GLU A 72 -26.89 18.24 -15.23
CA GLU A 72 -25.51 17.86 -15.60
C GLU A 72 -24.64 17.68 -14.34
N ALA A 73 -24.80 18.55 -13.35
CA ALA A 73 -24.14 18.41 -12.06
C ALA A 73 -24.55 17.11 -11.33
N ALA A 74 -25.85 16.81 -11.25
CA ALA A 74 -26.36 15.59 -10.64
C ALA A 74 -25.85 14.33 -11.36
N ALA A 75 -25.78 14.35 -12.69
CA ALA A 75 -25.20 13.25 -13.47
C ALA A 75 -23.71 13.03 -13.13
N SER A 76 -22.92 14.12 -13.07
CA SER A 76 -21.50 14.06 -12.71
C SER A 76 -21.28 13.52 -11.30
N LEU A 77 -22.08 13.95 -10.32
CA LEU A 77 -22.01 13.47 -8.95
C LEU A 77 -22.42 12.00 -8.81
N ASN A 78 -23.41 11.53 -9.56
CA ASN A 78 -23.81 10.12 -9.58
C ASN A 78 -22.70 9.23 -10.16
N GLU A 79 -22.01 9.67 -11.21
CA GLU A 79 -20.85 8.96 -11.75
C GLU A 79 -19.70 8.91 -10.74
N ALA A 80 -19.42 10.04 -10.08
CA ALA A 80 -18.44 10.12 -8.99
C ALA A 80 -18.77 9.16 -7.83
N LEU A 81 -20.05 9.07 -7.43
CA LEU A 81 -20.50 8.16 -6.39
C LEU A 81 -20.38 6.69 -6.83
N SER A 82 -20.65 6.38 -8.09
CA SER A 82 -20.45 5.05 -8.68
C SER A 82 -18.97 4.64 -8.64
N LEU A 83 -18.05 5.55 -9.00
CA LEU A 83 -16.61 5.31 -8.89
C LEU A 83 -16.18 5.06 -7.44
N LEU A 84 -16.65 5.86 -6.48
CA LEU A 84 -16.34 5.70 -5.05
C LEU A 84 -16.84 4.37 -4.50
N LYS A 85 -18.03 3.93 -4.93
CA LYS A 85 -18.57 2.61 -4.58
C LYS A 85 -17.66 1.49 -5.08
N LYS A 86 -17.24 1.54 -6.35
CA LYS A 86 -16.29 0.56 -6.92
C LYS A 86 -14.95 0.56 -6.20
N ALA A 87 -14.38 1.75 -5.94
CA ALA A 87 -13.11 1.88 -5.24
C ALA A 87 -13.14 1.30 -3.81
N SER A 88 -14.30 1.36 -3.16
CA SER A 88 -14.51 0.85 -1.79
C SER A 88 -14.87 -0.65 -1.74
N ASP A 89 -15.15 -1.29 -2.88
CA ASP A 89 -15.53 -2.70 -2.93
C ASP A 89 -14.28 -3.60 -2.79
N PRO A 90 -14.20 -4.48 -1.77
CA PRO A 90 -13.06 -5.37 -1.58
C PRO A 90 -12.89 -6.40 -2.71
N ASN A 91 -13.93 -6.64 -3.52
CA ASN A 91 -13.89 -7.58 -4.64
C ASN A 91 -13.51 -6.92 -5.97
N MET A 92 -13.31 -5.60 -6.00
CA MET A 92 -12.82 -4.85 -7.17
C MET A 92 -11.32 -4.58 -7.05
N PRO A 93 -10.56 -4.50 -8.15
CA PRO A 93 -9.14 -4.14 -8.08
C PRO A 93 -8.94 -2.81 -7.35
N TRP A 94 -7.75 -2.60 -6.80
CA TRP A 94 -7.43 -1.31 -6.19
C TRP A 94 -7.47 -0.20 -7.25
N GLU A 95 -8.31 0.81 -7.02
CA GLU A 95 -8.35 2.02 -7.83
C GLU A 95 -7.31 3.02 -7.33
N ASP A 96 -6.56 3.65 -8.24
CA ASP A 96 -5.59 4.68 -7.88
C ASP A 96 -6.29 5.84 -7.17
N ALA A 97 -5.93 6.08 -5.92
CA ALA A 97 -6.60 7.07 -5.07
C ALA A 97 -6.49 8.48 -5.63
N ARG A 98 -5.40 8.82 -6.33
CA ARG A 98 -5.27 10.14 -6.97
C ARG A 98 -6.28 10.30 -8.09
N ARG A 99 -6.43 9.29 -8.95
CA ARG A 99 -7.45 9.28 -10.01
C ARG A 99 -8.85 9.43 -9.43
N VAL A 100 -9.19 8.65 -8.40
CA VAL A 100 -10.51 8.73 -7.75
C VAL A 100 -10.75 10.13 -7.19
N LEU A 101 -9.76 10.74 -6.55
CA LEU A 101 -9.89 12.10 -6.02
C LEU A 101 -9.96 13.19 -7.09
N ASP A 102 -9.26 13.03 -8.21
CA ASP A 102 -9.34 14.00 -9.30
C ASP A 102 -10.75 13.99 -9.90
N VAL A 103 -11.24 12.81 -10.31
CA VAL A 103 -12.59 12.64 -10.90
C VAL A 103 -13.69 13.13 -9.96
N THR A 104 -13.66 12.70 -8.70
CA THR A 104 -14.73 13.03 -7.76
C THR A 104 -14.59 14.47 -7.22
N GLY A 105 -13.45 15.14 -7.47
CA GLY A 105 -13.22 16.55 -7.14
C GLY A 105 -13.74 17.44 -8.26
N ASP A 106 -13.48 17.07 -9.51
CA ASP A 106 -14.04 17.73 -10.69
C ASP A 106 -15.58 17.70 -10.66
N ALA A 107 -16.20 16.58 -10.25
CA ALA A 107 -17.65 16.49 -10.08
C ALA A 107 -18.21 17.45 -9.01
N LEU A 108 -17.47 17.67 -7.91
CA LEU A 108 -17.85 18.66 -6.89
C LEU A 108 -17.67 20.10 -7.39
N ASP A 109 -16.65 20.36 -8.22
CA ASP A 109 -16.45 21.65 -8.86
C ASP A 109 -17.60 21.96 -9.84
N VAL A 110 -18.02 20.99 -10.66
CA VAL A 110 -19.20 21.07 -11.54
C VAL A 110 -20.46 21.40 -10.74
N ALA A 111 -20.68 20.71 -9.61
CA ALA A 111 -21.81 20.97 -8.72
C ALA A 111 -21.78 22.38 -8.12
N GLY A 112 -20.60 22.86 -7.73
CA GLY A 112 -20.42 24.22 -7.22
C GLY A 112 -20.72 25.31 -8.26
N LEU A 113 -20.45 25.05 -9.55
CA LEU A 113 -20.82 25.97 -10.64
C LEU A 113 -22.34 26.05 -10.82
N ALA A 114 -23.03 24.90 -10.83
CA ALA A 114 -24.49 24.84 -10.97
C ALA A 114 -25.21 25.56 -9.80
N LEU A 115 -24.75 25.34 -8.56
CA LEU A 115 -25.33 25.98 -7.38
C LEU A 115 -25.14 27.51 -7.40
N ARG A 116 -23.97 28.02 -7.82
CA ARG A 116 -23.73 29.47 -7.96
C ARG A 116 -24.58 30.10 -9.05
N ALA A 117 -24.73 29.42 -10.19
CA ALA A 117 -25.56 29.92 -11.29
C ALA A 117 -27.03 30.09 -10.86
N ALA A 118 -27.53 29.21 -9.99
CA ALA A 118 -28.87 29.35 -9.41
C ALA A 118 -28.99 30.56 -8.47
N GLU A 119 -28.00 30.79 -7.60
CA GLU A 119 -27.96 31.96 -6.71
C GLU A 119 -27.92 33.30 -7.48
N GLU A 120 -27.21 33.34 -8.62
CA GLU A 120 -27.12 34.53 -9.48
C GLU A 120 -28.39 34.74 -10.32
N GLY A 121 -29.11 33.67 -10.68
CA GLY A 121 -30.36 33.70 -11.45
C GLY A 121 -31.54 34.31 -10.67
N ASP A 122 -31.65 34.02 -9.37
CA ASP A 122 -32.69 34.59 -8.50
C ASP A 122 -32.52 36.11 -8.23
N GLY A 123 -31.33 36.66 -8.49
CA GLY A 123 -31.03 38.09 -8.32
C GLY A 123 -31.44 38.98 -9.50
N ALA A 124 -31.76 38.42 -10.67
CA ALA A 124 -31.98 39.17 -11.91
C ALA A 124 -33.46 39.26 -12.37
N GLY A 125 -34.40 38.75 -11.57
CA GLY A 125 -35.81 38.57 -11.97
C GLY A 125 -36.87 39.30 -11.13
N ALA A 126 -36.53 40.35 -10.36
CA ALA A 126 -37.55 41.14 -9.67
C ALA A 126 -38.14 42.25 -10.57
N VAL A 127 -38.91 41.86 -11.59
CA VAL A 127 -39.90 42.76 -12.23
C VAL A 127 -41.19 41.99 -12.40
N GLY A 128 -42.21 42.47 -11.68
CA GLY A 128 -43.42 41.74 -11.34
C GLY A 128 -44.25 41.23 -12.53
N GLY A 129 -44.75 40.01 -12.35
CA GLY A 129 -45.91 39.49 -13.03
C GLY A 129 -46.73 38.71 -12.00
N VAL A 130 -47.84 39.30 -11.56
CA VAL A 130 -48.84 38.62 -10.71
C VAL A 130 -49.46 37.51 -11.56
N HIS A 131 -49.35 36.26 -11.11
CA HIS A 131 -50.18 35.16 -11.56
C HIS A 131 -50.82 34.52 -10.32
N ASP A 132 -52.13 34.72 -10.20
CA ASP A 132 -53.01 33.90 -9.37
C ASP A 132 -53.28 32.60 -10.13
N GLY A 133 -53.06 31.44 -9.50
CA GLY A 133 -53.47 30.17 -10.07
C GLY A 133 -52.89 28.93 -9.39
N ASP A 134 -53.66 28.39 -8.45
CA ASP A 134 -53.80 26.98 -8.06
C ASP A 134 -52.52 26.20 -7.63
N ASP A 135 -52.38 26.14 -6.29
CA ASP A 135 -51.44 25.32 -5.52
C ASP A 135 -51.61 23.81 -5.79
N ASP A 136 -50.74 23.25 -6.62
CA ASP A 136 -50.21 21.88 -6.54
C ASP A 136 -48.70 21.92 -6.91
N ASP A 137 -47.99 22.91 -6.37
CA ASP A 137 -46.54 23.04 -6.56
C ASP A 137 -45.82 22.05 -5.64
N ASP A 138 -45.59 20.83 -6.15
CA ASP A 138 -44.35 20.13 -5.83
C ASP A 138 -43.23 21.13 -6.20
N ASP A 139 -42.56 21.71 -5.20
CA ASP A 139 -41.40 22.61 -5.36
C ASP A 139 -40.32 21.90 -6.20
N ASP A 140 -40.46 21.93 -7.53
CA ASP A 140 -39.49 21.41 -8.50
C ASP A 140 -38.34 22.43 -8.52
N ASP A 141 -37.45 22.29 -7.54
CA ASP A 141 -36.24 23.10 -7.34
C ASP A 141 -35.23 23.01 -8.50
N GLY A 142 -35.66 22.54 -9.67
CA GLY A 142 -34.86 22.31 -10.86
C GLY A 142 -33.80 21.22 -10.67
N GLY A 143 -33.89 20.41 -9.60
CA GLY A 143 -32.91 19.40 -9.20
C GLY A 143 -31.79 19.92 -8.30
N LEU A 144 -31.88 21.14 -7.77
CA LEU A 144 -30.83 21.74 -6.93
C LEU A 144 -30.66 21.01 -5.59
N GLY A 145 -31.75 20.55 -4.97
CA GLY A 145 -31.73 19.75 -3.75
C GLY A 145 -31.05 18.40 -3.95
N GLU A 146 -31.25 17.77 -5.11
CA GLU A 146 -30.52 16.55 -5.48
C GLU A 146 -29.01 16.82 -5.58
N VAL A 147 -28.60 17.90 -6.27
CA VAL A 147 -27.19 18.29 -6.39
C VAL A 147 -26.56 18.53 -5.02
N GLN A 148 -27.25 19.21 -4.11
CA GLN A 148 -26.76 19.49 -2.76
C GLN A 148 -26.59 18.19 -1.95
N TRP A 149 -27.58 17.31 -1.98
CA TRP A 149 -27.52 16.02 -1.28
C TRP A 149 -26.40 15.12 -1.84
N LEU A 150 -26.30 14.99 -3.16
CA LEU A 150 -25.25 14.20 -3.82
C LEU A 150 -23.86 14.76 -3.51
N SER A 151 -23.69 16.09 -3.46
CA SER A 151 -22.42 16.74 -3.11
C SER A 151 -21.95 16.35 -1.70
N VAL A 152 -22.88 16.30 -0.74
CA VAL A 152 -22.60 15.82 0.63
C VAL A 152 -22.19 14.35 0.63
N MET A 153 -22.90 13.50 -0.12
CA MET A 153 -22.61 12.07 -0.21
C MET A 153 -21.24 11.78 -0.85
N VAL A 154 -20.92 12.44 -1.96
CA VAL A 154 -19.61 12.34 -2.63
C VAL A 154 -18.51 12.84 -1.71
N SER A 155 -18.69 13.99 -1.05
CA SER A 155 -17.72 14.53 -0.09
C SER A 155 -17.47 13.57 1.08
N ALA A 156 -18.52 12.99 1.66
CA ALA A 156 -18.40 12.03 2.76
C ALA A 156 -17.70 10.73 2.33
N ALA A 157 -18.02 10.21 1.14
CA ALA A 157 -17.37 9.01 0.60
C ALA A 157 -15.89 9.25 0.26
N ARG A 158 -15.53 10.41 -0.32
CA ARG A 158 -14.14 10.84 -0.50
C ARG A 158 -13.37 10.86 0.82
N SER A 159 -13.98 11.41 1.87
CA SER A 159 -13.38 11.46 3.21
C SER A 159 -13.03 10.11 3.80
N ARG A 160 -13.87 9.10 3.55
CA ARG A 160 -13.62 7.73 4.03
C ARG A 160 -12.46 7.05 3.30
N LEU A 161 -12.35 7.24 1.98
CA LEU A 161 -11.27 6.64 1.18
C LEU A 161 -9.88 7.06 1.68
N LEU A 162 -9.74 8.29 2.17
CA LEU A 162 -8.47 8.85 2.63
C LEU A 162 -8.23 8.72 4.14
N GLY A 163 -9.03 7.92 4.85
CA GLY A 163 -8.91 7.79 6.30
C GLY A 163 -9.13 9.10 7.06
N GLY A 164 -9.89 10.05 6.50
CA GLY A 164 -10.24 11.33 7.14
C GLY A 164 -9.11 12.37 7.26
N ALA A 165 -7.83 11.98 7.15
CA ALA A 165 -6.69 12.86 7.41
C ALA A 165 -6.30 13.78 6.23
N TYR A 166 -6.64 13.40 4.99
CA TYR A 166 -6.12 14.05 3.77
C TYR A 166 -7.09 15.00 3.06
N VAL A 167 -8.35 15.06 3.47
CA VAL A 167 -9.41 15.81 2.78
C VAL A 167 -9.91 16.92 3.68
N ASP A 168 -9.14 18.00 3.71
CA ASP A 168 -9.81 19.29 3.60
C ASP A 168 -10.51 19.27 2.23
N ALA A 169 -11.84 19.18 2.22
CA ALA A 169 -12.65 19.04 1.00
C ALA A 169 -12.37 20.15 -0.04
N LYS A 170 -11.72 21.25 0.38
CA LYS A 170 -11.31 22.36 -0.47
C LYS A 170 -9.86 22.29 -0.98
N ARG A 171 -9.02 21.38 -0.48
CA ARG A 171 -7.61 21.26 -0.89
C ARG A 171 -7.42 20.15 -1.93
N LYS A 172 -6.91 20.52 -3.11
CA LYS A 172 -6.55 19.60 -4.20
C LYS A 172 -5.20 18.91 -3.99
N ASP A 173 -4.36 19.46 -3.13
CA ASP A 173 -3.00 19.00 -2.87
C ASP A 173 -2.84 18.61 -1.39
N PRO A 174 -2.02 17.57 -1.09
CA PRO A 174 -1.79 17.11 0.27
C PRO A 174 -1.06 18.17 1.12
N PRO A 175 -1.15 18.09 2.47
CA PRO A 175 -0.40 18.98 3.35
C PRO A 175 1.12 18.86 3.12
N PRO A 176 1.91 19.89 3.44
CA PRO A 176 3.36 19.80 3.31
C PRO A 176 3.93 18.80 4.32
N LEU A 177 4.88 17.98 3.87
CA LEU A 177 5.60 17.02 4.69
C LEU A 177 6.81 17.66 5.40
N PRO A 178 7.23 17.15 6.56
CA PRO A 178 8.46 17.59 7.22
C PRO A 178 9.71 17.21 6.41
N PRO A 179 10.88 17.79 6.71
CA PRO A 179 12.15 17.38 6.11
C PRO A 179 12.44 15.89 6.35
N GLY A 180 12.80 15.19 5.28
CA GLY A 180 13.04 13.75 5.31
C GLY A 180 14.37 13.34 5.97
N GLY A 181 14.44 12.10 6.45
CA GLY A 181 15.69 11.46 6.89
C GLY A 181 16.33 12.07 8.15
N THR A 182 15.54 12.67 9.04
CA THR A 182 16.04 13.36 10.23
C THR A 182 16.25 12.44 11.44
N ASN A 183 15.59 11.28 11.46
CA ASN A 183 15.61 10.32 12.57
C ASN A 183 16.29 9.00 12.18
N ASP A 184 17.32 8.62 12.94
CA ASP A 184 18.08 7.38 12.75
C ASP A 184 17.40 6.14 13.34
N VAL A 185 16.39 6.26 14.19
CA VAL A 185 15.67 5.09 14.75
C VAL A 185 14.91 4.38 13.62
N PRO A 186 15.23 3.10 13.31
CA PRO A 186 14.51 2.35 12.27
C PRO A 186 13.02 2.24 12.61
N LEU A 187 12.19 2.39 11.59
CA LEU A 187 10.74 2.17 11.68
C LEU A 187 10.37 0.87 10.97
N ILE A 188 9.59 0.03 11.61
CA ILE A 188 8.95 -1.14 10.99
C ILE A 188 7.47 -0.82 10.82
N VAL A 189 6.98 -0.90 9.60
CA VAL A 189 5.56 -0.69 9.26
C VAL A 189 5.00 -2.01 8.77
N TRP A 190 3.88 -2.45 9.33
CA TRP A 190 3.29 -3.72 8.93
C TRP A 190 1.82 -3.60 8.58
N ALA A 191 1.34 -4.47 7.67
CA ALA A 191 -0.06 -4.56 7.33
C ALA A 191 -0.45 -6.01 7.07
N SER A 192 -1.44 -6.51 7.84
CA SER A 192 -1.94 -7.88 7.73
C SER A 192 -3.46 -7.92 7.85
N GLN A 193 -4.10 -8.86 7.16
CA GLN A 193 -5.51 -9.19 7.39
C GLN A 193 -5.68 -10.27 8.48
N THR A 194 -4.78 -11.26 8.52
CA THR A 194 -4.90 -12.47 9.38
C THR A 194 -3.80 -12.60 10.44
N GLY A 195 -2.90 -11.62 10.56
CA GLY A 195 -1.86 -11.56 11.60
C GLY A 195 -0.44 -11.96 11.16
N THR A 196 -0.25 -12.69 10.05
CA THR A 196 1.10 -13.19 9.67
C THR A 196 2.15 -12.09 9.51
N ALA A 197 1.83 -10.99 8.82
CA ALA A 197 2.79 -9.89 8.67
C ALA A 197 3.10 -9.16 9.99
N GLU A 198 2.19 -9.20 10.98
CA GLU A 198 2.39 -8.63 12.32
C GLU A 198 3.35 -9.50 13.15
N GLU A 199 3.18 -10.82 13.07
CA GLU A 199 4.09 -11.79 13.69
C GLU A 199 5.50 -11.66 13.12
N PHE A 200 5.62 -11.57 11.79
CA PHE A 200 6.88 -11.34 11.09
C PHE A 200 7.51 -9.99 11.49
N ALA A 201 6.73 -8.92 11.56
CA ALA A 201 7.25 -7.63 12.05
C ALA A 201 7.78 -7.72 13.50
N SER A 202 7.11 -8.49 14.35
CA SER A 202 7.53 -8.73 15.73
C SER A 202 8.82 -9.56 15.81
N SER A 203 8.97 -10.57 14.95
CA SER A 203 10.21 -11.33 14.79
C SER A 203 11.36 -10.43 14.37
N LEU A 204 11.15 -9.54 13.38
CA LEU A 204 12.18 -8.62 12.90
C LEU A 204 12.68 -7.69 14.02
N VAL A 205 11.77 -7.22 14.88
CA VAL A 205 12.14 -6.43 16.06
C VAL A 205 13.04 -7.22 16.99
N TYR A 206 12.71 -8.48 17.26
CA TYR A 206 13.50 -9.37 18.09
C TYR A 206 14.89 -9.58 17.48
N THR A 207 14.96 -9.93 16.19
CA THR A 207 16.19 -10.16 15.44
C THR A 207 17.08 -8.92 15.45
N LEU A 208 16.54 -7.73 15.18
CA LEU A 208 17.31 -6.48 15.17
C LEU A 208 17.76 -6.01 16.56
N LYS A 209 16.99 -6.29 17.62
CA LYS A 209 17.38 -5.96 19.01
C LYS A 209 18.47 -6.89 19.55
N ASN A 210 18.46 -8.16 19.15
CA ASN A 210 19.32 -9.20 19.73
C ASN A 210 20.51 -9.58 18.85
N GLY A 211 20.40 -9.42 17.53
CA GLY A 211 21.44 -9.79 16.57
C GLY A 211 22.45 -8.68 16.26
N GLY A 212 22.30 -7.48 16.85
CA GLY A 212 23.17 -6.33 16.61
C GLY A 212 24.23 -6.12 17.68
N SER A 213 25.36 -5.52 17.32
CA SER A 213 26.41 -5.12 18.27
C SER A 213 25.89 -4.15 19.33
N ASN A 214 25.87 -4.59 20.59
CA ASN A 214 25.51 -3.80 21.78
C ASN A 214 26.67 -2.85 22.20
N ARG A 215 27.28 -2.14 21.24
CA ARG A 215 28.45 -1.27 21.48
C ARG A 215 28.00 -0.08 22.33
N GLY A 216 28.31 -0.14 23.63
CA GLY A 216 27.99 0.89 24.63
C GLY A 216 26.83 0.56 25.57
N GLY A 217 26.31 -0.67 25.59
CA GLY A 217 25.30 -1.12 26.58
C GLY A 217 23.92 -0.45 26.44
N LYS A 218 23.70 0.35 25.39
CA LYS A 218 22.40 0.98 25.11
C LYS A 218 21.56 0.03 24.27
N LYS A 219 20.37 -0.34 24.77
CA LYS A 219 19.38 -1.12 24.02
C LYS A 219 19.05 -0.40 22.70
N LYS A 220 19.14 -1.12 21.58
CA LYS A 220 18.76 -0.62 20.25
C LYS A 220 17.26 -0.26 20.26
N ARG A 221 16.93 0.99 19.96
CA ARG A 221 15.54 1.41 19.77
C ARG A 221 15.11 1.12 18.35
N ILE A 222 13.88 0.62 18.21
CA ILE A 222 13.21 0.29 16.96
C ILE A 222 11.76 0.63 17.19
N ASP A 223 11.19 1.43 16.30
CA ASP A 223 9.78 1.78 16.36
C ASP A 223 9.01 0.86 15.42
N VAL A 224 7.79 0.50 15.80
CA VAL A 224 6.92 -0.42 15.07
C VAL A 224 5.53 0.18 15.04
N VAL A 225 4.87 0.13 13.89
CA VAL A 225 3.54 0.72 13.72
C VAL A 225 2.70 -0.16 12.80
N ASP A 226 1.43 -0.35 13.17
CA ASP A 226 0.40 -0.86 12.27
C ASP A 226 0.18 0.19 11.17
N MET A 227 0.19 -0.22 9.90
CA MET A 227 0.00 0.69 8.78
C MET A 227 -1.34 1.46 8.84
N MET A 228 -2.33 0.96 9.59
CA MET A 228 -3.58 1.68 9.86
C MET A 228 -3.38 2.98 10.64
N GLU A 229 -2.39 3.00 11.53
CA GLU A 229 -2.03 4.14 12.36
C GLU A 229 -0.86 4.93 11.79
N ALA A 230 -0.11 4.34 10.85
CA ALA A 230 1.02 4.98 10.21
C ALA A 230 0.57 6.16 9.34
N LYS A 231 1.31 7.26 9.44
CA LYS A 231 1.18 8.39 8.53
C LYS A 231 2.44 8.51 7.68
N LEU A 232 2.34 9.19 6.55
CA LEU A 232 3.50 9.35 5.67
C LEU A 232 4.62 10.16 6.34
N GLU A 233 4.27 11.10 7.22
CA GLU A 233 5.23 11.88 8.01
C GLU A 233 6.11 10.97 8.89
N ASP A 234 5.54 9.89 9.42
CA ASP A 234 6.27 8.94 10.25
C ASP A 234 7.35 8.21 9.46
N VAL A 235 7.15 8.00 8.15
CA VAL A 235 8.11 7.36 7.25
C VAL A 235 9.12 8.38 6.72
N VAL A 236 8.65 9.56 6.30
CA VAL A 236 9.50 10.65 5.76
C VAL A 236 10.59 11.03 6.75
N THR A 237 10.23 11.18 8.03
CA THR A 237 11.19 11.57 9.07
C THR A 237 12.28 10.53 9.31
N ARG A 238 12.12 9.28 8.85
CA ARG A 238 13.05 8.18 9.11
C ARG A 238 14.10 8.10 8.03
N LYS A 239 15.34 7.82 8.45
CA LYS A 239 16.36 7.38 7.50
C LYS A 239 16.12 5.97 7.01
N ARG A 240 15.40 5.15 7.77
CA ARG A 240 15.18 3.72 7.50
C ARG A 240 13.77 3.30 7.86
N ALA A 241 13.06 2.71 6.90
CA ALA A 241 11.75 2.11 7.10
C ALA A 241 11.68 0.71 6.48
N TYR A 242 11.21 -0.27 7.23
CA TYR A 242 11.06 -1.66 6.82
C TYR A 242 9.58 -2.02 6.77
N PHE A 243 9.10 -2.48 5.61
CA PHE A 243 7.70 -2.78 5.39
C PHE A 243 7.49 -4.29 5.35
N VAL A 244 6.55 -4.79 6.16
CA VAL A 244 6.14 -6.21 6.18
C VAL A 244 4.64 -6.25 5.89
N VAL A 245 4.27 -6.61 4.66
CA VAL A 245 2.89 -6.42 4.19
C VAL A 245 2.35 -7.65 3.48
N SER A 246 1.09 -8.00 3.75
CA SER A 246 0.36 -9.02 3.00
C SER A 246 -0.41 -8.42 1.82
N THR A 247 -0.70 -9.23 0.81
CA THR A 247 -1.64 -8.88 -0.26
C THR A 247 -3.01 -9.50 0.01
N PHE A 248 -4.10 -8.80 -0.31
CA PHE A 248 -5.47 -9.31 -0.12
C PHE A 248 -6.23 -9.43 -1.45
N GLY A 249 -6.92 -10.56 -1.64
CA GLY A 249 -7.76 -10.81 -2.81
C GLY A 249 -7.02 -10.64 -4.14
N ILE A 250 -7.55 -9.75 -4.98
CA ILE A 250 -7.07 -9.45 -6.34
C ILE A 250 -5.98 -8.37 -6.34
N GLY A 251 -4.96 -8.56 -5.51
CA GLY A 251 -3.81 -7.66 -5.46
C GLY A 251 -4.02 -6.38 -4.66
N ARG A 252 -5.11 -6.27 -3.88
CA ARG A 252 -5.40 -5.07 -3.09
C ARG A 252 -4.50 -4.95 -1.86
N PRO A 253 -4.24 -3.72 -1.38
CA PRO A 253 -3.81 -3.50 0.00
C PRO A 253 -4.77 -4.17 0.99
N PRO A 254 -4.28 -4.72 2.11
CA PRO A 254 -5.12 -5.04 3.27
C PRO A 254 -5.88 -3.80 3.72
N LYS A 255 -7.05 -3.98 4.35
CA LYS A 255 -7.88 -2.84 4.77
C LYS A 255 -7.11 -1.80 5.61
N LYS A 256 -6.23 -2.31 6.49
CA LYS A 256 -5.33 -1.52 7.34
C LYS A 256 -4.32 -0.65 6.56
N ALA A 257 -4.00 -1.01 5.33
CA ALA A 257 -3.04 -0.30 4.50
C ALA A 257 -3.66 0.74 3.54
N GLU A 258 -4.98 0.70 3.32
CA GLU A 258 -5.63 1.47 2.25
C GLU A 258 -5.40 2.98 2.38
N ALA A 259 -5.57 3.55 3.59
CA ALA A 259 -5.40 4.98 3.81
C ALA A 259 -3.95 5.45 3.63
N PHE A 260 -2.98 4.68 4.16
CA PHE A 260 -1.56 4.96 3.99
C PHE A 260 -1.16 4.88 2.51
N TYR A 261 -1.61 3.83 1.81
CA TYR A 261 -1.30 3.64 0.40
C TYR A 261 -1.94 4.72 -0.49
N ALA A 262 -3.18 5.12 -0.20
CA ALA A 262 -3.82 6.27 -0.84
C ALA A 262 -2.98 7.54 -0.64
N SER A 263 -2.47 7.80 0.57
CA SER A 263 -1.63 8.97 0.83
C SER A 263 -0.38 9.02 -0.05
N LEU A 264 0.31 7.90 -0.27
CA LEU A 264 1.47 7.82 -1.16
C LEU A 264 1.12 8.27 -2.59
N GLN A 265 0.01 7.75 -3.13
CA GLN A 265 -0.45 8.07 -4.48
C GLN A 265 -0.81 9.55 -4.64
N LEU A 266 -1.33 10.18 -3.57
CA LEU A 266 -1.61 11.62 -3.56
C LEU A 266 -0.33 12.47 -3.65
N TYR A 267 0.70 12.14 -2.87
CA TYR A 267 1.97 12.88 -2.96
C TYR A 267 2.69 12.62 -4.27
N ARG A 268 2.59 11.42 -4.84
CA ARG A 268 3.15 11.13 -6.17
C ARG A 268 2.50 12.03 -7.22
N GLY A 269 1.18 12.19 -7.17
CA GLY A 269 0.45 13.14 -8.01
C GLY A 269 0.89 14.60 -7.81
N ALA A 270 1.13 15.03 -6.57
CA ALA A 270 1.62 16.38 -6.28
C ALA A 270 3.06 16.61 -6.79
N ALA A 271 3.94 15.61 -6.62
CA ALA A 271 5.34 15.65 -7.07
C ALA A 271 5.48 15.83 -8.58
N THR A 272 4.59 15.20 -9.36
CA THR A 272 4.62 15.26 -10.83
C THR A 272 4.11 16.58 -11.40
N LYS A 273 3.21 17.31 -10.70
CA LYS A 273 2.74 18.64 -11.14
C LYS A 273 3.82 19.72 -11.06
N GLY A 274 4.76 19.61 -10.12
CA GLY A 274 5.91 20.52 -10.01
C GLY A 274 6.92 20.39 -11.16
N SER A 275 6.97 19.23 -11.82
CA SER A 275 7.87 18.94 -12.94
C SER A 275 7.31 19.37 -14.30
N GLY A 276 5.97 19.51 -14.42
CA GLY A 276 5.26 19.69 -15.70
C GLY A 276 4.66 21.08 -15.96
N SER A 277 4.91 22.09 -15.12
CA SER A 277 4.40 23.44 -15.38
C SER A 277 5.22 24.10 -16.48
N LYS A 278 4.62 24.22 -17.68
CA LYS A 278 5.14 25.00 -18.81
C LYS A 278 5.75 26.33 -18.34
N ALA A 279 6.97 26.60 -18.79
CA ALA A 279 7.56 27.94 -18.80
C ALA A 279 6.59 28.92 -19.47
N GLY A 280 5.93 29.74 -18.67
CA GLY A 280 5.02 30.79 -19.13
C GLY A 280 4.81 31.79 -18.00
N ASP A 281 5.48 32.94 -18.12
CA ASP A 281 5.43 34.12 -17.27
C ASP A 281 5.76 33.96 -15.77
N ALA A 282 7.06 33.77 -15.51
CA ALA A 282 7.65 34.20 -14.24
C ALA A 282 7.87 35.72 -14.25
N ARG A 283 6.85 36.48 -13.86
CA ARG A 283 7.04 37.74 -13.14
C ARG A 283 6.72 37.45 -11.68
N ASP A 284 7.64 37.78 -10.80
CA ASP A 284 7.68 37.52 -9.36
C ASP A 284 8.37 36.21 -8.98
N GLY A 285 9.60 36.35 -8.46
CA GLY A 285 10.53 35.28 -8.11
C GLY A 285 10.05 34.38 -6.98
N LYS A 286 9.11 33.49 -7.29
CA LYS A 286 8.78 32.34 -6.44
C LYS A 286 9.67 31.19 -6.89
N GLU A 287 10.51 30.73 -5.96
CA GLU A 287 11.48 29.65 -6.14
C GLU A 287 10.91 28.52 -7.01
N SER A 288 11.66 28.13 -8.04
CA SER A 288 11.39 26.92 -8.81
C SER A 288 11.31 25.75 -7.84
N GLN A 289 10.09 25.33 -7.51
CA GLN A 289 9.80 24.23 -6.62
C GLN A 289 10.32 22.95 -7.32
N GLY A 290 11.59 22.63 -7.09
CA GLY A 290 12.30 21.52 -7.73
C GLY A 290 11.61 20.18 -7.48
N ASP A 291 12.05 19.14 -8.20
CA ASP A 291 11.60 17.74 -8.09
C ASP A 291 11.25 17.36 -6.63
N PHE A 292 9.97 17.45 -6.27
CA PHE A 292 9.51 17.22 -4.90
C PHE A 292 9.58 15.72 -4.61
N ARG A 293 10.65 15.29 -3.94
CA ARG A 293 10.92 13.88 -3.57
C ARG A 293 10.96 13.73 -2.04
N PRO A 294 9.79 13.63 -1.38
CA PRO A 294 9.71 13.68 0.07
C PRO A 294 10.43 12.53 0.78
N LEU A 295 10.64 11.39 0.11
CA LEU A 295 11.34 10.23 0.66
C LEU A 295 12.81 10.14 0.23
N ALA A 296 13.40 11.17 -0.39
CA ALA A 296 14.80 11.15 -0.85
C ALA A 296 15.83 10.83 0.25
N GLY A 297 15.52 11.14 1.51
CA GLY A 297 16.36 10.81 2.68
C GLY A 297 16.03 9.47 3.36
N THR A 298 15.05 8.72 2.84
CA THR A 298 14.54 7.50 3.46
C THR A 298 14.97 6.28 2.65
N GLU A 299 15.56 5.33 3.34
CA GLU A 299 15.87 4.02 2.80
C GLU A 299 14.81 3.01 3.18
N VAL A 300 14.47 2.12 2.25
CA VAL A 300 13.37 1.18 2.42
C VAL A 300 13.74 -0.25 2.07
N ALA A 301 13.13 -1.20 2.78
CA ALA A 301 13.06 -2.59 2.37
C ALA A 301 11.63 -3.09 2.53
N VAL A 302 11.19 -3.96 1.62
CA VAL A 302 9.82 -4.49 1.61
C VAL A 302 9.85 -6.01 1.56
N ALA A 303 9.24 -6.64 2.56
CA ALA A 303 8.84 -8.03 2.61
C ALA A 303 7.35 -8.13 2.25
N ALA A 304 7.06 -8.72 1.10
CA ALA A 304 5.74 -8.78 0.49
C ALA A 304 5.18 -10.20 0.58
N LEU A 305 4.30 -10.45 1.55
CA LEU A 305 3.63 -11.72 1.72
C LEU A 305 2.53 -11.88 0.66
N GLY A 306 2.47 -13.07 0.09
CA GLY A 306 1.43 -13.48 -0.83
C GLY A 306 1.39 -14.99 -0.96
N ASP A 307 0.62 -15.46 -1.92
CA ASP A 307 0.55 -16.88 -2.27
C ASP A 307 0.49 -17.00 -3.79
N SER A 308 1.47 -17.68 -4.38
CA SER A 308 1.62 -17.73 -5.84
C SER A 308 0.54 -18.56 -6.54
N ARG A 309 -0.37 -19.20 -5.79
CA ARG A 309 -1.57 -19.83 -6.34
C ARG A 309 -2.59 -18.80 -6.82
N PHE A 310 -2.47 -17.55 -6.34
CA PHE A 310 -3.29 -16.43 -6.78
C PHE A 310 -2.60 -15.64 -7.89
N LYS A 311 -3.39 -15.12 -8.83
CA LYS A 311 -2.90 -14.35 -9.98
C LYS A 311 -2.04 -13.14 -9.59
N ASP A 312 -2.50 -12.40 -8.59
CA ASP A 312 -1.87 -11.16 -8.14
C ASP A 312 -0.93 -11.40 -6.95
N PHE A 313 -0.03 -12.36 -7.12
CA PHE A 313 0.95 -12.76 -6.10
C PHE A 313 1.75 -11.58 -5.57
N ALA A 314 1.67 -11.33 -4.25
CA ALA A 314 2.40 -10.28 -3.54
C ALA A 314 2.25 -8.87 -4.14
N ALA A 315 1.20 -8.63 -4.95
CA ALA A 315 1.07 -7.44 -5.77
C ALA A 315 1.04 -6.15 -4.94
N PHE A 316 0.41 -6.15 -3.76
CA PHE A 316 0.39 -4.96 -2.91
C PHE A 316 1.79 -4.55 -2.48
N GLY A 317 2.63 -5.47 -1.99
CA GLY A 317 3.98 -5.14 -1.56
C GLY A 317 4.88 -4.67 -2.70
N ILE A 318 4.68 -5.22 -3.91
CA ILE A 318 5.38 -4.77 -5.12
C ILE A 318 4.97 -3.33 -5.47
N ASN A 319 3.67 -3.04 -5.51
CA ASN A 319 3.15 -1.71 -5.84
C ASN A 319 3.51 -0.68 -4.77
N LEU A 320 3.45 -1.04 -3.49
CA LEU A 320 3.92 -0.22 -2.36
C LEU A 320 5.37 0.22 -2.55
N ALA A 321 6.25 -0.72 -2.92
CA ALA A 321 7.66 -0.40 -3.16
C ALA A 321 7.85 0.57 -4.34
N GLN A 322 7.05 0.43 -5.40
CA GLN A 322 7.08 1.35 -6.55
C GLN A 322 6.64 2.77 -6.14
N GLU A 323 5.56 2.90 -5.37
CA GLU A 323 5.10 4.20 -4.87
C GLU A 323 6.13 4.88 -3.95
N LEU A 324 6.73 4.12 -3.04
CA LEU A 324 7.82 4.63 -2.18
C LEU A 324 9.00 5.15 -3.00
N GLN A 325 9.42 4.39 -4.02
CA GLN A 325 10.51 4.79 -4.92
C GLN A 325 10.16 6.00 -5.78
N ALA A 326 8.91 6.10 -6.26
CA ALA A 326 8.44 7.25 -7.02
C ALA A 326 8.51 8.55 -6.21
N LEU A 327 8.37 8.46 -4.88
CA LEU A 327 8.56 9.58 -3.93
C LEU A 327 10.02 9.81 -3.51
N GLY A 328 10.96 9.04 -4.07
CA GLY A 328 12.40 9.19 -3.85
C GLY A 328 13.02 8.24 -2.84
N ALA A 329 12.26 7.31 -2.24
CA ALA A 329 12.82 6.35 -1.29
C ALA A 329 13.88 5.47 -1.96
N ARG A 330 14.98 5.19 -1.24
CA ARG A 330 16.06 4.35 -1.75
C ARG A 330 15.89 2.89 -1.29
N PRO A 331 15.65 1.92 -2.19
CA PRO A 331 15.60 0.52 -1.81
C PRO A 331 17.00 0.05 -1.38
N ILE A 332 17.11 -0.58 -0.21
CA ILE A 332 18.39 -1.16 0.25
C ILE A 332 18.58 -2.60 -0.23
N ILE A 333 17.48 -3.28 -0.55
CA ILE A 333 17.42 -4.60 -1.16
C ILE A 333 16.23 -4.65 -2.12
N LYS A 334 16.22 -5.61 -3.03
CA LYS A 334 15.05 -5.87 -3.88
C LYS A 334 13.86 -6.26 -3.01
N VAL A 335 12.65 -5.91 -3.44
CA VAL A 335 11.41 -6.41 -2.82
C VAL A 335 11.48 -7.94 -2.77
N THR A 336 11.34 -8.50 -1.58
CA THR A 336 11.31 -9.95 -1.39
C THR A 336 9.86 -10.38 -1.25
N THR A 337 9.42 -11.21 -2.17
CA THR A 337 8.11 -11.85 -2.11
C THR A 337 8.21 -13.11 -1.26
N LEU A 338 7.30 -13.28 -0.31
CA LEU A 338 7.25 -14.42 0.61
C LEU A 338 6.06 -15.29 0.24
N ASP A 339 6.31 -16.50 -0.23
CA ASP A 339 5.28 -17.36 -0.84
C ASP A 339 4.64 -18.32 0.16
N GLY A 340 3.33 -18.16 0.39
CA GLY A 340 2.55 -19.02 1.27
C GLY A 340 2.12 -20.36 0.64
N LYS A 341 2.45 -20.64 -0.64
CA LYS A 341 1.99 -21.85 -1.33
C LYS A 341 2.42 -23.16 -0.63
N ASP A 342 3.61 -23.16 -0.04
CA ASP A 342 4.25 -24.33 0.58
C ASP A 342 3.98 -24.39 2.09
N GLY A 343 3.11 -23.52 2.60
CA GLY A 343 2.71 -23.47 4.01
C GLY A 343 3.50 -22.48 4.85
N PRO A 344 3.09 -22.29 6.12
CA PRO A 344 3.63 -21.24 6.99
C PRO A 344 5.11 -21.45 7.32
N GLU A 345 5.58 -22.69 7.47
CA GLU A 345 6.99 -22.98 7.79
C GLU A 345 7.95 -22.56 6.66
N ALA A 346 7.57 -22.78 5.40
CA ALA A 346 8.36 -22.38 4.25
C ALA A 346 8.40 -20.84 4.11
N GLN A 347 7.25 -20.19 4.26
CA GLN A 347 7.14 -18.73 4.21
C GLN A 347 7.92 -18.05 5.34
N GLU A 348 7.88 -18.62 6.55
CA GLU A 348 8.68 -18.18 7.70
C GLU A 348 10.18 -18.33 7.41
N ALA A 349 10.63 -19.45 6.82
CA ALA A 349 12.03 -19.62 6.46
C ALA A 349 12.49 -18.60 5.38
N GLU A 350 11.65 -18.28 4.40
CA GLU A 350 11.91 -17.19 3.45
C GLU A 350 12.04 -15.85 4.15
N PHE A 351 11.18 -15.59 5.15
CA PHE A 351 11.23 -14.37 5.94
C PHE A 351 12.49 -14.28 6.81
N GLN A 352 12.90 -15.37 7.47
CA GLN A 352 14.15 -15.42 8.24
C GLN A 352 15.37 -15.08 7.40
N ASN A 353 15.43 -15.58 6.15
CA ASN A 353 16.50 -15.21 5.21
C ASN A 353 16.52 -13.70 4.91
N TRP A 354 15.34 -13.09 4.81
CA TRP A 354 15.19 -11.65 4.64
C TRP A 354 15.61 -10.88 5.88
N GLU A 355 15.21 -11.31 7.08
CA GLU A 355 15.62 -10.71 8.36
C GLU A 355 17.14 -10.72 8.51
N ASP A 356 17.78 -11.85 8.24
CA ASP A 356 19.23 -12.02 8.28
C ASP A 356 19.94 -11.02 7.37
N LEU A 357 19.39 -10.76 6.18
CA LEU A 357 19.94 -9.79 5.25
C LEU A 357 19.81 -8.36 5.78
N ILE A 358 18.65 -7.99 6.33
CA ILE A 358 18.45 -6.68 6.97
C ILE A 358 19.40 -6.50 8.15
N LEU A 359 19.54 -7.53 9.00
CA LEU A 359 20.44 -7.49 10.15
C LEU A 359 21.90 -7.29 9.72
N ARG A 360 22.36 -8.00 8.68
CA ARG A 360 23.72 -7.82 8.12
C ARG A 360 23.95 -6.40 7.62
N ILE A 361 22.97 -5.82 6.92
CA ILE A 361 23.03 -4.43 6.43
C ILE A 361 23.11 -3.46 7.62
N GLU A 362 22.31 -3.67 8.66
CA GLU A 362 22.31 -2.86 9.89
C GLU A 362 23.64 -2.94 10.65
N ASN A 363 24.24 -4.14 10.74
CA ASN A 363 25.52 -4.35 11.40
C ASN A 363 26.68 -3.72 10.61
N ALA A 364 26.69 -3.87 9.28
CA ALA A 364 27.71 -3.25 8.43
C ALA A 364 27.74 -1.71 8.58
N ARG A 365 26.58 -1.08 8.71
CA ARG A 365 26.46 0.38 8.95
C ARG A 365 26.99 0.82 10.31
N SER A 366 26.89 -0.07 11.29
CA SER A 366 27.36 0.18 12.65
C SER A 366 28.88 -0.01 12.78
N GLY A 367 29.59 -0.29 11.66
CA GLY A 367 31.01 -0.63 11.64
C GLY A 367 31.29 -2.00 12.28
N ASP A 368 30.29 -2.88 12.28
CA ASP A 368 30.37 -4.22 12.84
C ASP A 368 30.49 -5.25 11.71
N VAL A 369 31.72 -5.51 11.31
CA VAL A 369 32.05 -6.62 10.40
C VAL A 369 32.32 -7.85 11.29
N GLY A 370 31.25 -8.41 11.86
CA GLY A 370 31.33 -9.64 12.66
C GLY A 370 31.80 -10.81 11.80
N ALA A 371 32.94 -11.41 12.19
CA ALA A 371 33.51 -12.60 11.57
C ALA A 371 32.49 -13.75 11.57
N MET A 372 32.29 -14.37 10.40
CA MET A 372 31.46 -15.58 10.28
C MET A 372 32.04 -16.71 11.14
N PRO A 373 31.21 -17.55 11.79
CA PRO A 373 31.67 -18.87 12.22
C PRO A 373 31.94 -19.69 10.95
N GLN A 374 33.22 -19.95 10.67
CA GLN A 374 33.61 -20.92 9.65
C GLN A 374 32.96 -22.26 9.97
N ALA A 375 32.26 -22.83 8.99
CA ALA A 375 31.79 -24.19 9.04
C ALA A 375 33.00 -25.11 9.30
N GLY A 376 33.04 -25.70 10.50
CA GLY A 376 34.06 -26.65 10.89
C GLY A 376 33.99 -27.86 9.97
N SER A 377 34.82 -27.86 8.93
CA SER A 377 35.09 -29.04 8.12
C SER A 377 35.62 -30.12 9.06
N ARG A 378 34.87 -31.21 9.18
CA ARG A 378 35.31 -32.47 9.79
C ARG A 378 36.57 -32.93 9.05
N GLY A 379 37.73 -32.63 9.61
CA GLY A 379 38.99 -33.25 9.23
C GLY A 379 39.06 -34.64 9.84
N ALA A 380 38.65 -35.64 9.07
CA ALA A 380 39.00 -37.03 9.36
C ALA A 380 40.53 -37.17 9.34
N SER A 381 41.10 -37.73 10.40
CA SER A 381 42.45 -38.31 10.38
C SER A 381 42.34 -39.76 10.83
N PRO A 382 42.80 -40.72 10.02
CA PRO A 382 42.87 -42.12 10.41
C PRO A 382 44.25 -42.38 11.02
N GLN A 383 44.31 -42.79 12.28
CA GLN A 383 45.46 -43.51 12.81
C GLN A 383 44.94 -44.71 13.60
N GLY A 384 45.06 -45.88 12.98
CA GLY A 384 45.09 -47.13 13.71
C GLY A 384 46.52 -47.42 14.16
N ARG A 385 46.68 -47.87 15.40
CA ARG A 385 47.25 -49.18 15.76
C ARG A 385 47.47 -49.29 17.27
N GLU A 386 47.19 -50.51 17.74
CA GLU A 386 47.78 -51.18 18.92
C GLU A 386 47.42 -50.56 20.29
N GLY A 387 46.81 -51.26 21.25
CA GLY A 387 46.90 -52.67 21.60
C GLY A 387 47.48 -52.75 23.01
N GLY A 388 46.70 -53.22 23.99
CA GLY A 388 47.25 -53.65 25.30
C GLY A 388 46.46 -53.24 26.53
N SER A 389 45.73 -54.21 27.07
CA SER A 389 45.17 -54.27 28.43
C SER A 389 46.14 -53.85 29.53
N SER A 390 45.63 -53.28 30.63
CA SER A 390 45.61 -53.94 31.94
C SER A 390 45.01 -53.04 33.04
N CYS A 391 44.33 -53.70 33.96
CA CYS A 391 43.61 -53.22 35.14
C CYS A 391 44.49 -52.59 36.24
N CYS A 392 43.76 -51.99 37.21
CA CYS A 392 43.94 -52.02 38.68
C CYS A 392 44.19 -50.66 39.39
N VAL A 393 43.12 -50.22 40.05
CA VAL A 393 42.94 -49.75 41.44
C VAL A 393 44.18 -49.63 42.36
N ILE A 394 44.05 -48.65 43.28
CA ILE A 394 44.67 -48.43 44.61
C ILE A 394 45.75 -47.34 44.61
N SER A 395 45.42 -46.13 45.09
CA SER A 395 45.53 -45.73 46.51
C SER A 395 45.03 -44.31 46.76
#